data_AF-A0A2Z4WC92-F1
#
_entry.id   AF-A0A2Z4WC92-F1
#
_cell.length_a   1.000
_cell.length_b   1.000
_cell.length_c   1.000
_cell.angle_alpha   90.00
_cell.angle_beta   90.00
_cell.angle_gamma   90.00
#
_symmetry.space_group_name_H-M   'P 1'
#
loop_
_entity.id
_entity.type
_entity.pdbx_description
1 polymer ?
#
loop_
_entity_poly.entity_id
_entity_poly.type
_entity_poly.pdbx_seq_one_letter_code
_entity_poly.pdbx_strand_id
1 'polypeptide(L)'
;MISKETMLYIESEYSIINSTPCEFCGSNLIIDELYVEFIEGYPHHLYICTCSKCGNEKVFAFSAPYFRNEELILPSKFFTN
;
A
#
# COMPACT_ATOMS: atom_id res chain seq x y z
N MET A 1 -14.72 10.64 -9.22
CA MET A 1 -13.50 11.23 -9.82
C MET A 1 -12.50 11.40 -8.70
N ILE A 2 -11.35 10.75 -8.78
CA ILE A 2 -10.30 10.86 -7.75
C ILE A 2 -9.74 12.29 -7.80
N SER A 3 -9.60 12.96 -6.65
CA SER A 3 -9.08 14.33 -6.62
C SER A 3 -7.58 14.34 -6.97
N LYS A 4 -7.09 15.46 -7.50
CA LYS A 4 -5.64 15.64 -7.77
C LYS A 4 -4.81 15.45 -6.50
N GLU A 5 -5.34 15.85 -5.35
CA GLU A 5 -4.69 15.69 -4.05
C GLU A 5 -4.55 14.23 -3.65
N THR A 6 -5.58 13.41 -3.88
CA THR A 6 -5.51 11.96 -3.66
C THR A 6 -4.46 11.30 -4.55
N MET A 7 -4.37 11.71 -5.83
CA MET A 7 -3.33 11.19 -6.74
C MET A 7 -1.92 11.53 -6.23
N LEU A 8 -1.70 12.78 -5.81
CA LEU A 8 -0.41 13.20 -5.25
C LEU A 8 -0.05 12.40 -3.99
N TYR A 9 -1.04 12.08 -3.16
CA TYR A 9 -0.83 11.25 -1.99
C TYR A 9 -0.34 9.85 -2.39
N ILE A 10 -1.05 9.18 -3.31
CA ILE A 10 -0.70 7.85 -3.82
C ILE A 10 0.69 7.87 -4.50
N GLU A 11 0.98 8.87 -5.32
CA GLU A 11 2.30 9.02 -5.96
C GLU A 11 3.43 9.15 -4.93
N SER A 12 3.17 9.83 -3.80
CA SER A 12 4.15 9.95 -2.72
C SER A 12 4.44 8.61 -2.03
N GLU A 13 3.42 7.76 -1.85
CA GLU A 13 3.57 6.41 -1.29
C GLU A 13 4.47 5.54 -2.20
N TYR A 14 4.17 5.51 -3.50
CA TYR A 14 5.00 4.81 -4.48
C TYR A 14 6.43 5.36 -4.53
N SER A 15 6.60 6.69 -4.43
CA SER A 15 7.94 7.28 -4.39
C SER A 15 8.73 6.81 -3.18
N ILE A 16 8.10 6.70 -2.01
CA ILE A 16 8.74 6.21 -0.78
C ILE A 16 9.13 4.74 -0.97
N ILE A 17 8.21 3.88 -1.41
CA ILE A 17 8.47 2.45 -1.60
C ILE A 17 9.62 2.25 -2.60
N ASN A 18 9.55 2.90 -3.76
CA ASN A 18 10.56 2.75 -4.82
C ASN A 18 11.93 3.31 -4.44
N SER A 19 11.98 4.27 -3.51
CA SER A 19 13.23 4.80 -2.97
C SER A 19 13.77 4.01 -1.76
N THR A 20 12.99 3.07 -1.23
CA THR A 20 13.37 2.29 -0.04
C THR A 20 14.09 1.00 -0.48
N PRO A 21 15.38 0.85 -0.19
CA PRO A 21 16.08 -0.40 -0.47
C PRO A 21 15.69 -1.49 0.54
N CYS A 22 15.83 -2.74 0.13
CA CYS A 22 15.75 -3.88 1.03
C CYS A 22 16.79 -3.75 2.14
N GLU A 23 16.37 -3.92 3.40
CA GLU A 23 17.22 -3.76 4.57
C GLU A 23 18.34 -4.82 4.65
N PHE A 24 18.16 -5.98 4.01
CA PHE A 24 19.12 -7.08 4.07
C PHE A 24 20.17 -7.04 2.95
N CYS A 25 19.77 -6.68 1.72
CA CYS A 25 20.66 -6.77 0.56
C CYS A 25 20.76 -5.48 -0.26
N GLY A 26 20.10 -4.41 0.18
CA GLY A 26 20.14 -3.09 -0.47
C GLY A 26 19.45 -3.01 -1.83
N SER A 27 18.83 -4.09 -2.30
CA SER A 27 18.18 -4.16 -3.63
C SER A 27 16.76 -3.63 -3.59
N ASN A 28 16.18 -3.38 -4.76
CA ASN A 28 14.85 -2.79 -4.85
C ASN A 28 13.75 -3.75 -4.36
N LEU A 29 12.71 -3.16 -3.78
CA LEU A 29 11.46 -3.82 -3.43
C LEU A 29 10.50 -3.78 -4.63
N ILE A 30 9.69 -4.83 -4.77
CA ILE A 30 8.60 -4.92 -5.74
C ILE A 30 7.30 -4.97 -4.94
N ILE A 31 6.28 -4.23 -5.37
CA ILE A 31 4.94 -4.29 -4.76
C ILE A 31 4.22 -5.51 -5.32
N ASP A 32 3.84 -6.44 -4.46
CA ASP A 32 3.11 -7.65 -4.84
C ASP A 32 1.61 -7.46 -4.62
N GLU A 33 1.23 -6.91 -3.47
CA GLU A 33 -0.17 -6.76 -3.08
C GLU A 33 -0.42 -5.38 -2.43
N LEU A 34 -1.65 -4.89 -2.57
CA LEU A 34 -2.13 -3.65 -1.98
C LEU A 34 -3.51 -3.88 -1.35
N TYR A 35 -3.63 -3.49 -0.09
CA TYR A 35 -4.86 -3.54 0.69
C TYR A 35 -5.21 -2.18 1.28
N VAL A 36 -6.48 -2.01 1.65
CA VAL A 36 -6.93 -0.92 2.53
C VAL A 36 -7.37 -1.56 3.84
N GLU A 37 -6.77 -1.11 4.94
CA GLU A 37 -7.10 -1.59 6.29
C GLU A 37 -7.37 -0.42 7.23
N PHE A 38 -8.16 -0.66 8.29
CA PHE A 38 -8.39 0.33 9.35
C PHE A 38 -7.52 0.03 10.55
N ILE A 39 -6.52 0.87 10.78
CA ILE A 39 -5.64 0.80 11.95
C ILE A 39 -6.10 1.89 12.93
N GLU A 40 -6.51 1.48 14.14
CA GLU A 40 -7.07 2.37 15.16
C GLU A 40 -8.26 3.22 14.67
N GLY A 41 -9.04 2.67 13.74
CA GLY A 41 -10.21 3.35 13.15
C GLY A 41 -9.89 4.32 12.01
N TYR A 42 -8.63 4.41 11.58
CA TYR A 42 -8.20 5.25 10.45
C TYR A 42 -7.80 4.39 9.24
N PRO A 43 -8.21 4.77 8.02
CA PRO A 43 -7.87 4.03 6.81
C PRO A 43 -6.37 4.14 6.50
N HIS A 44 -5.78 3.05 6.06
CA HIS A 44 -4.40 2.96 5.62
C HIS A 44 -4.27 2.11 4.35
N HIS A 45 -3.38 2.51 3.46
CA HIS A 45 -2.85 1.61 2.43
C HIS A 45 -1.79 0.70 3.03
N LEU A 46 -1.97 -0.60 2.85
CA LEU A 46 -0.96 -1.61 3.17
C LEU A 46 -0.37 -2.15 1.87
N TYR A 47 0.92 -1.89 1.66
CA TYR A 47 1.68 -2.43 0.53
C TYR A 47 2.53 -3.60 1.01
N ILE A 48 2.26 -4.79 0.49
CA ILE A 48 3.12 -5.95 0.68
C ILE A 48 4.16 -5.95 -0.43
N CYS A 49 5.42 -5.87 -0.05
CA CYS A 49 6.52 -5.77 -0.99
C CYS A 49 7.55 -6.87 -0.76
N THR A 50 8.02 -7.50 -1.82
CA THR A 50 9.09 -8.48 -1.77
C THR A 50 10.36 -7.92 -2.38
N CYS A 51 11.51 -8.19 -1.76
CA CYS A 51 12.79 -7.87 -2.35
C CYS A 51 13.03 -8.70 -3.62
N SER A 52 13.24 -7.99 -4.73
CA SER A 52 13.55 -8.57 -6.05
C SER A 52 14.77 -9.50 -6.11
N LYS A 53 15.65 -9.47 -5.09
CA LYS A 53 16.89 -10.24 -5.06
C LYS A 53 16.90 -11.34 -4.00
N CYS A 54 16.55 -11.01 -2.75
CA CYS A 54 16.67 -11.95 -1.63
C CYS A 54 15.34 -12.54 -1.18
N GLY A 55 14.21 -12.08 -1.71
CA GLY A 55 12.88 -12.58 -1.35
C GLY A 55 12.37 -12.14 0.02
N ASN A 56 13.11 -11.30 0.76
CA ASN A 56 12.62 -10.77 2.02
C ASN A 56 11.43 -9.84 1.81
N GLU A 57 10.40 -10.02 2.63
CA GLU A 57 9.18 -9.24 2.60
C GLU A 57 9.31 -7.99 3.48
N LYS A 58 8.61 -6.93 3.08
CA LYS A 58 8.43 -5.71 3.84
C LYS A 58 7.02 -5.17 3.61
N VAL A 59 6.36 -4.81 4.70
CA VAL A 59 5.05 -4.15 4.65
C VAL A 59 5.23 -2.66 4.90
N PHE A 60 4.61 -1.83 4.06
CA PHE A 60 4.46 -0.41 4.30
C PHE A 60 3.01 -0.09 4.64
N ALA A 61 2.82 0.74 5.66
CA ALA A 61 1.51 1.26 6.05
C ALA A 61 1.53 2.78 5.89
N PHE A 62 0.67 3.30 5.00
CA PHE A 62 0.49 4.74 4.79
C PHE A 62 -0.92 5.13 5.15
N SER A 63 -1.11 6.25 5.84
CA SER A 63 -2.45 6.75 6.15
C SER A 63 -3.17 7.10 4.85
N ALA A 64 -4.42 6.69 4.67
CA ALA A 64 -5.20 6.96 3.46
C ALA A 64 -6.45 7.79 3.81
N PRO A 65 -6.28 9.03 4.33
CA PRO A 65 -7.34 9.83 4.97
C PRO A 65 -8.46 10.26 4.02
N TYR A 66 -8.31 10.01 2.72
CA TYR A 66 -9.32 10.27 1.69
C TYR A 66 -10.36 9.16 1.58
N PHE A 67 -10.12 7.96 2.13
CA PHE A 67 -11.18 6.98 2.31
C PHE A 67 -12.08 7.43 3.46
N ARG A 68 -13.35 7.71 3.17
CA ARG A 68 -14.38 7.84 4.20
C ARG A 68 -14.97 6.46 4.44
N ASN A 69 -15.39 6.17 5.69
CA ASN A 69 -15.94 4.88 6.14
C ASN A 69 -17.07 4.27 5.27
N GLU A 70 -17.60 5.00 4.27
CA GLU A 70 -18.74 4.61 3.44
C GLU A 70 -18.38 4.25 1.98
N GLU A 71 -17.11 4.38 1.53
CA GLU A 71 -16.74 4.22 0.10
C GLU A 71 -15.90 2.98 -0.23
N LEU A 72 -15.84 1.96 0.64
CA LEU A 72 -15.16 0.70 0.30
C LEU A 72 -16.14 -0.31 -0.32
N ILE A 73 -16.42 -0.16 -1.62
CA ILE A 73 -16.84 -1.31 -2.44
C ILE A 73 -15.57 -2.14 -2.68
N LEU A 74 -15.32 -3.12 -1.81
CA LEU A 74 -14.32 -4.15 -2.08
C LEU A 74 -14.71 -4.90 -3.37
N PRO A 75 -13.79 -5.14 -4.32
CA PRO A 75 -14.06 -6.06 -5.41
C PRO A 75 -14.39 -7.43 -4.81
N SER A 76 -15.52 -8.00 -5.23
CA SER A 76 -16.17 -9.22 -4.72
C SER A 76 -15.34 -10.51 -4.81
N LYS A 77 -14.04 -10.44 -5.08
CA LYS A 77 -13.14 -11.60 -5.17
C LYS A 77 -12.59 -12.09 -3.83
N PHE A 78 -12.88 -11.41 -2.72
CA PHE A 78 -12.40 -11.80 -1.39
C PHE A 78 -13.47 -12.46 -0.49
N PHE A 79 -14.68 -12.69 -1.00
CA PHE A 79 -15.70 -13.53 -0.33
C PHE A 79 -15.85 -14.85 -1.08
N THR A 80 -14.94 -15.79 -0.84
CA THR A 80 -15.22 -17.22 -1.04
C THR A 80 -15.59 -17.82 0.31
N ASN A 81 -16.82 -18.35 0.39
CA ASN A 81 -17.31 -19.23 1.46
C ASN A 81 -16.38 -20.42 1.68
#